data_AF-A0A0N1IKI6-F1
#
_entry.id   AF-A0A0N1IKI6-F1
#
_cell.length_a   1.000
_cell.length_b   1.000
_cell.length_c   1.000
_cell.angle_alpha   90.00
_cell.angle_beta   90.00
_cell.angle_gamma   90.00
#
_symmetry.space_group_name_H-M   'P 1'
#
loop_
_entity.id
_entity.type
_entity.pdbx_description
1 polymer ?
#
loop_
_entity_poly.entity_id
_entity_poly.type
_entity_poly.pdbx_seq_one_letter_code
_entity_poly.pdbx_strand_id
1 'polypeptide(L)'
;MFAKNKSPLCNKCHEAVSDFVLCRECENRYHHACAGITENAYRRMGQEKRANWKCTSCRNPTPENPALADLLNEIKCFLKRFLHNEKRLQLF
;
A
#
# COMPACT_ATOMS: atom_id res chain seq x y z
N MET A 1 26.39 -16.43 -0.28
CA MET A 1 24.98 -16.82 -0.54
C MET A 1 24.27 -15.60 -1.12
N PHE A 2 24.00 -15.57 -2.43
CA PHE A 2 23.45 -14.39 -3.10
C PHE A 2 21.96 -14.26 -2.79
N ALA A 3 21.57 -13.19 -2.11
CA ALA A 3 20.17 -12.85 -1.87
C ALA A 3 19.44 -12.73 -3.22
N LYS A 4 18.31 -13.41 -3.37
CA LYS A 4 17.47 -13.30 -4.57
C LYS A 4 16.96 -11.86 -4.64
N ASN A 5 17.54 -11.06 -5.53
CA ASN A 5 17.12 -9.69 -5.81
C ASN A 5 15.67 -9.70 -6.32
N LYS A 6 14.71 -9.50 -5.41
CA LYS A 6 13.32 -9.29 -5.77
C LYS A 6 13.21 -7.89 -6.36
N SER A 7 12.96 -7.79 -7.66
CA SER A 7 12.73 -6.50 -8.33
C SER A 7 11.62 -5.72 -7.60
N PRO A 8 11.76 -4.40 -7.40
CA PRO A 8 10.71 -3.62 -6.79
C PRO A 8 9.46 -3.66 -7.68
N LEU A 9 8.27 -3.72 -7.07
CA LEU A 9 7.00 -3.70 -7.78
C LEU A 9 6.32 -2.34 -7.64
N CYS A 10 5.65 -1.88 -8.69
CA CYS A 10 4.81 -0.70 -8.62
C CYS A 10 3.51 -1.00 -7.87
N ASN A 11 3.16 -0.20 -6.87
CA ASN A 11 1.95 -0.39 -6.07
C ASN A 11 0.64 -0.03 -6.83
N LYS A 12 0.70 0.46 -8.07
CA LYS A 12 -0.49 0.76 -8.88
C LYS A 12 -0.81 -0.35 -9.87
N CYS A 13 0.15 -0.73 -10.71
CA CYS A 13 -0.05 -1.76 -11.74
C CYS A 13 0.51 -3.14 -11.34
N HIS A 14 1.24 -3.24 -10.23
CA HIS A 14 1.86 -4.48 -9.73
C HIS A 14 2.94 -5.08 -10.65
N GLU A 15 3.38 -4.34 -11.67
CA GLU A 15 4.51 -4.73 -12.53
C GLU A 15 5.86 -4.31 -11.93
N ALA A 16 6.93 -4.98 -12.36
CA ALA A 16 8.29 -4.66 -11.95
C ALA A 16 8.68 -3.23 -12.37
N VAL A 17 9.43 -2.55 -11.51
CA VAL A 17 9.92 -1.20 -11.75
C VAL A 17 11.40 -1.10 -11.40
N SER A 18 12.21 -0.58 -12.32
CA SER A 18 13.61 -0.23 -12.10
C SER A 18 13.74 1.18 -11.55
N ASP A 19 13.19 2.16 -12.27
CA ASP A 19 13.16 3.57 -11.88
C ASP A 19 11.78 3.95 -11.34
N PHE A 20 11.74 4.15 -10.02
CA PHE A 20 10.51 4.43 -9.29
C PHE A 20 10.59 5.74 -8.54
N VAL A 21 9.40 6.27 -8.22
CA VAL A 21 9.23 7.28 -7.19
C VAL A 21 8.73 6.64 -5.90
N LEU A 22 9.28 7.09 -4.78
CA LEU A 22 8.93 6.62 -3.44
C LEU A 22 7.99 7.62 -2.79
N CYS A 23 6.82 7.17 -2.34
CA CYS A 23 5.94 8.01 -1.54
C CYS A 23 6.51 8.16 -0.12
N ARG A 24 6.68 9.39 0.37
CA ARG A 24 7.15 9.65 1.75
C ARG A 24 6.21 9.09 2.83
N GLU A 25 4.92 9.03 2.54
CA GLU A 25 3.90 8.65 3.54
C GLU A 25 3.74 7.13 3.68
N CYS A 26 3.48 6.41 2.58
CA CYS A 26 3.23 4.97 2.60
C CYS A 26 4.42 4.12 2.15
N GLU A 27 5.56 4.76 1.82
CA GLU A 27 6.80 4.10 1.36
C GLU A 27 6.65 3.18 0.14
N ASN A 28 5.52 3.27 -0.55
CA ASN A 28 5.25 2.52 -1.76
C ASN A 28 5.98 3.11 -2.97
N ARG A 29 6.30 2.23 -3.91
CA ARG A 29 7.04 2.53 -5.15
C ARG A 29 6.08 2.61 -6.32
N TYR A 30 6.33 3.54 -7.22
CA TYR A 30 5.50 3.75 -8.40
C TYR A 30 6.36 4.02 -9.62
N HIS A 31 5.97 3.51 -10.79
CA HIS A 31 6.47 4.10 -12.04
C HIS A 31 6.08 5.58 -12.09
N HIS A 32 6.89 6.40 -12.76
CA HIS A 32 6.59 7.82 -12.99
C HIS A 32 5.18 8.00 -13.57
N ALA A 33 4.85 7.25 -14.64
CA ALA A 33 3.54 7.29 -15.28
C ALA A 33 2.40 6.86 -14.33
N CYS A 34 2.60 5.80 -13.56
CA CYS A 34 1.64 5.33 -12.55
C CYS A 34 1.37 6.41 -11.48
N ALA A 35 2.41 7.14 -11.08
CA ALA A 35 2.38 8.26 -10.15
C ALA A 35 1.81 9.57 -10.75
N GLY A 36 1.51 9.60 -12.05
CA GLY A 36 0.98 10.78 -12.75
C GLY A 36 2.02 11.88 -12.96
N ILE A 37 3.31 11.52 -13.05
CA ILE A 37 4.40 12.46 -13.33
C ILE A 37 5.24 11.95 -14.51
N THR A 38 5.82 12.86 -15.29
CA THR A 38 6.80 12.45 -16.29
C THR A 38 8.16 12.25 -15.65
N GLU A 39 8.97 11.34 -16.20
CA GLU A 39 10.33 11.13 -15.72
C GLU A 39 11.16 12.42 -15.78
N ASN A 40 11.03 13.21 -16.86
CA ASN A 40 11.71 14.50 -16.97
C ASN A 40 11.26 15.48 -15.86
N ALA A 41 9.97 15.55 -15.56
CA ALA A 41 9.49 16.37 -14.45
C ALA A 41 10.08 15.91 -13.12
N TYR A 42 10.16 14.60 -12.88
CA TYR A 42 10.77 14.05 -11.67
C TYR A 42 12.28 14.35 -11.59
N ARG A 43 13.03 14.19 -12.69
CA ARG A 43 14.45 14.56 -12.77
C ARG A 43 14.69 16.06 -12.54
N ARG A 44 13.71 16.91 -12.88
CA ARG A 44 13.77 18.35 -12.60
C ARG A 44 13.30 18.72 -11.20
N MET A 45 12.62 17.83 -10.47
CA MET A 45 12.34 18.04 -9.05
C MET A 45 13.66 18.07 -8.29
N GLY A 46 13.89 19.12 -7.49
CA GLY A 46 15.02 19.17 -6.57
C GLY A 46 14.93 18.07 -5.51
N GLN A 47 16.07 17.75 -4.88
CA GLN A 47 16.18 16.65 -3.91
C GLN A 47 15.12 16.73 -2.81
N GLU A 48 14.90 17.92 -2.25
CA GLU A 48 13.88 18.15 -1.21
C GLU A 48 12.46 17.80 -1.69
N LYS A 49 12.08 18.25 -2.89
CA LYS A 49 10.75 17.96 -3.47
C LYS A 49 10.56 16.48 -3.75
N ARG A 50 11.63 15.78 -4.17
CA ARG A 50 11.58 14.32 -4.34
C ARG A 50 11.41 13.60 -3.01
N ALA A 51 12.17 14.00 -1.98
CA ALA A 51 12.09 13.42 -0.64
C ALA A 51 10.72 13.63 0.01
N ASN A 52 10.04 14.74 -0.32
CA ASN A 52 8.71 15.08 0.19
C ASN A 52 7.56 14.66 -0.73
N TRP A 53 7.84 13.95 -1.83
CA TRP A 53 6.79 13.54 -2.77
C TRP A 53 5.83 12.54 -2.12
N LYS A 54 4.53 12.73 -2.38
CA LYS A 54 3.45 11.85 -1.90
C LYS A 54 2.66 11.31 -3.10
N CYS A 55 2.18 10.07 -3.03
CA CYS A 55 1.31 9.49 -4.07
C CYS A 55 -0.07 10.19 -4.07
N THR A 56 -0.89 9.95 -5.10
CA THR A 56 -2.24 10.55 -5.19
C THR A 56 -3.13 10.17 -4.00
N SER A 57 -3.09 8.91 -3.58
CA SER A 57 -3.86 8.41 -2.43
C SER A 57 -3.47 9.10 -1.12
N CYS A 58 -2.17 9.33 -0.88
CA CYS A 58 -1.71 10.00 0.34
C CYS A 58 -1.83 11.54 0.27
N ARG A 59 -1.89 12.13 -0.93
CA ARG A 59 -2.16 13.57 -1.10
C ARG A 59 -3.62 13.89 -0.85
N ASN A 60 -4.50 13.02 -1.35
CA ASN A 60 -5.95 13.17 -1.25
C ASN A 60 -6.50 11.94 -0.53
N PRO A 61 -6.26 11.82 0.79
CA PRO A 61 -6.83 10.70 1.54
C PRO A 61 -8.35 10.81 1.42
N THR A 62 -8.98 9.82 0.80
CA THR A 62 -10.42 9.68 0.87
C THR A 62 -10.76 9.41 2.34
N PRO A 63 -11.68 10.17 2.95
CA PRO A 63 -12.13 9.85 4.29
C PRO A 63 -12.62 8.41 4.28
N GLU A 64 -11.95 7.59 5.10
CA GLU A 64 -12.34 6.21 5.32
C GLU A 64 -13.81 6.22 5.75
N ASN A 65 -14.67 5.54 4.98
CA ASN A 65 -16.09 5.51 5.26
C ASN A 65 -16.29 4.85 6.63
N PRO A 66 -16.69 5.60 7.68
CA PRO A 66 -16.77 5.04 9.03
C PRO A 66 -17.75 3.87 9.08
N ALA A 67 -18.81 3.89 8.27
CA ALA A 67 -19.75 2.79 8.15
C ALA A 67 -19.11 1.50 7.59
N LEU A 68 -18.12 1.62 6.69
CA LEU A 68 -17.37 0.47 6.19
C LEU A 68 -16.42 -0.08 7.27
N ALA A 69 -15.79 0.79 8.06
CA ALA A 69 -14.94 0.38 9.16
C ALA A 69 -15.74 -0.37 10.25
N ASP A 70 -16.93 0.13 10.58
CA ASP A 70 -17.84 -0.51 11.53
C ASP A 70 -18.30 -1.90 11.04
N LEU A 71 -18.71 -2.01 9.78
CA LEU A 71 -19.09 -3.29 9.17
C LEU A 71 -17.93 -4.31 9.17
N LEU A 72 -16.71 -3.88 8.83
CA LEU A 72 -15.53 -4.74 8.86
C LEU A 72 -15.19 -5.21 10.27
N ASN A 73 -15.38 -4.36 11.28
CA ASN A 73 -15.18 -4.72 12.69
C ASN A 73 -16.22 -5.74 13.16
N GLU A 74 -17.48 -5.57 12.78
CA GLU A 74 -18.54 -6.51 13.12
C GLU A 74 -18.27 -7.90 12.52
N ILE A 75 -17.93 -7.96 11.22
CA ILE A 75 -17.56 -9.22 10.55
C ILE A 75 -16.38 -9.91 11.26
N LYS A 76 -15.33 -9.16 11.62
CA LYS A 76 -14.17 -9.71 12.35
C LYS A 76 -14.56 -10.29 13.71
N CYS A 77 -15.45 -9.63 14.44
CA CYS A 77 -15.96 -10.11 15.73
C CYS A 77 -16.73 -11.43 15.60
N PHE A 78 -17.56 -11.55 14.56
CA PHE A 78 -18.25 -12.81 14.27
C PHE A 78 -17.27 -13.93 13.94
N LEU A 79 -16.33 -13.70 13.03
CA LEU A 79 -15.35 -14.72 12.64
C LEU A 79 -14.50 -15.21 13.82
N LYS A 80 -14.09 -14.31 14.72
CA LYS A 80 -13.37 -14.69 15.95
C LYS A 80 -14.20 -15.61 16.85
N ARG A 81 -15.50 -15.34 17.00
CA ARG A 81 -16.41 -16.20 17.78
C ARG A 81 -16.59 -17.57 17.13
N PHE A 82 -16.75 -17.63 15.81
CA PHE A 82 -16.82 -18.89 15.08
C PHE A 82 -15.56 -19.74 15.26
N LEU A 83 -14.37 -19.16 15.08
CA LEU A 83 -13.10 -19.86 15.27
C LEU A 83 -12.86 -20.31 16.71
N HIS A 84 -13.32 -19.53 17.71
CA HIS A 84 -13.26 -19.93 19.11
C HIS A 84 -14.20 -21.12 19.40
N ASN A 85 -15.37 -21.15 18.78
CA ASN A 85 -16.32 -22.24 18.94
C ASN A 85 -15.85 -23.54 18.26
N GLU A 86 -15.18 -23.48 17.11
CA GLU A 86 -14.57 -24.66 16.47
C GLU A 86 -13.50 -25.32 17.35
N LYS A 87 -12.63 -24.52 18.01
CA LYS A 87 -11.62 -25.05 18.94
C LYS A 87 -12.20 -25.73 20.18
N ARG A 88 -13.48 -25.50 20.48
CA ARG A 88 -14.18 -26.10 21.62
C ARG A 88 -14.80 -27.47 21.28
N LEU A 89 -14.99 -27.79 20.00
CA LEU A 89 -15.59 -29.04 19.52
C LEU A 89 -14.56 -30.15 19.21
N GLN A 90 -13.26 -29.86 19.28
CA GLN A 90 -12.17 -30.84 19.08
C GLN A 90 -11.58 -31.39 20.40
N LEU A 91 -12.22 -31.08 21.54
CA LEU A 91 -11.82 -31.53 22.88
C LEU A 91 -12.73 -32.63 23.45
N PHE A 92 -13.45 -33.36 22.58
CA PHE A 92 -14.16 -34.60 22.92
C PHE A 92 -13.67 -35.73 22.03
#